data_AF-A0AAX4KMW5-F1
#
_entry.id   AF-A0AAX4KMW5-F1
#
_cell.length_a   1.000
_cell.length_b   1.000
_cell.length_c   1.000
_cell.angle_alpha   90.00
_cell.angle_beta   90.00
_cell.angle_gamma   90.00
#
_symmetry.space_group_name_H-M   'P 1'
#
loop_
_entity.id
_entity.type
_entity.pdbx_description
1 polymer ?
#
loop_
_entity_poly.entity_id
_entity_poly.type
_entity_poly.pdbx_seq_one_letter_code
_entity_poly.pdbx_strand_id
1 'polypeptide(L)'
;MFLPSLRASSSKLPSAILSSRMISSTTRVMDKAPLRASAETPTPQDLLSKIGRNADTKLEAFSESWEKLNELWMRTVKLYDVGLSVKERRYLLWAFSRYSQGSAPSTFIRPPRPPKKFRGWGPKIQHGVRVRD
;
A
#
# COMPACT_ATOMS: atom_id res chain seq x y z
N MET A 1 8.12 -56.99 48.53
CA MET A 1 7.02 -56.35 47.77
C MET A 1 7.65 -55.52 46.66
N PHE A 2 7.48 -55.94 45.41
CA PHE A 2 8.03 -55.24 44.24
C PHE A 2 6.96 -54.32 43.66
N LEU A 3 7.23 -53.01 43.61
CA LEU A 3 6.37 -52.04 42.94
C LEU A 3 6.70 -52.04 41.44
N PRO A 4 5.73 -52.26 40.54
CA PRO A 4 5.97 -52.12 39.11
C PRO A 4 6.18 -50.64 38.76
N SER A 5 7.34 -50.34 38.19
CA SER A 5 7.67 -49.06 37.57
C SER A 5 6.68 -48.74 36.45
N LEU A 6 5.92 -47.65 36.61
CA LEU A 6 5.09 -47.09 35.54
C LEU A 6 6.00 -46.45 34.49
N ARG A 7 6.37 -47.26 33.49
CA ARG A 7 7.02 -46.77 32.28
C ARG A 7 6.04 -45.84 31.56
N ALA A 8 6.31 -44.54 31.59
CA ALA A 8 5.56 -43.56 30.82
C ALA A 8 5.62 -43.93 29.34
N SER A 9 4.50 -44.38 28.80
CA SER A 9 4.34 -44.68 27.38
C SER A 9 4.30 -43.35 26.63
N SER A 10 5.42 -42.96 26.02
CA SER A 10 5.43 -41.83 25.10
C SER A 10 4.58 -42.21 23.89
N SER A 11 3.37 -41.68 23.80
CA SER A 11 2.53 -41.78 22.61
C SER A 11 3.26 -41.11 21.44
N LYS A 12 4.02 -41.89 20.67
CA LYS A 12 4.37 -41.54 19.30
C LYS A 12 3.07 -41.60 18.52
N LEU A 13 2.34 -40.49 18.48
CA LEU A 13 1.28 -40.31 17.52
C LEU A 13 1.87 -40.61 16.14
N PRO A 14 1.20 -41.44 15.31
CA PRO A 14 1.70 -41.73 13.98
C PRO A 14 1.81 -40.40 13.22
N SER A 15 3.01 -40.11 12.73
CA SER A 15 3.33 -38.97 11.86
C SER A 15 2.46 -38.93 10.58
N ALA A 16 1.63 -39.94 10.34
CA ALA A 16 0.69 -40.05 9.23
C ALA A 16 -0.60 -39.20 9.39
N ILE A 17 -0.88 -38.61 10.55
CA ILE A 17 -2.12 -37.80 10.77
C ILE A 17 -1.83 -36.29 10.86
N LEU A 18 -0.56 -35.90 10.91
CA LEU A 18 -0.20 -34.53 10.56
C LEU A 18 -0.23 -34.43 9.04
N SER A 19 -1.45 -34.37 8.48
CA SER A 19 -1.68 -33.71 7.20
C SER A 19 -0.87 -32.43 7.26
N SER A 20 0.23 -32.42 6.51
CA SER A 20 1.06 -31.26 6.34
C SER A 20 0.09 -30.16 5.94
N ARG A 21 -0.18 -29.20 6.84
CA ARG A 21 -0.71 -27.92 6.42
C ARG A 21 0.37 -27.39 5.50
N MET A 22 0.23 -27.67 4.21
CA MET A 22 1.02 -27.07 3.16
C MET A 22 0.66 -25.59 3.22
N ILE A 23 1.40 -24.84 4.03
CA ILE A 23 1.41 -23.40 3.96
C ILE A 23 1.97 -23.14 2.57
N SER A 24 1.08 -22.82 1.63
CA SER A 24 1.45 -22.49 0.26
C SER A 24 2.44 -21.33 0.32
N SER A 25 3.71 -21.63 0.06
CA SER A 25 4.81 -20.66 0.07
C SER A 25 4.89 -19.89 -1.25
N THR A 26 3.94 -20.09 -2.17
CA THR A 26 3.88 -19.28 -3.38
C THR A 26 3.42 -17.88 -2.99
N THR A 27 4.38 -16.98 -2.83
CA THR A 27 4.10 -15.56 -2.91
C THR A 27 3.52 -15.35 -4.31
N ARG A 28 2.20 -15.12 -4.42
CA ARG A 28 1.62 -14.63 -5.67
C ARG A 28 2.17 -13.23 -5.87
N VAL A 29 3.36 -13.14 -6.48
CA VAL A 29 3.86 -11.90 -7.05
C VAL A 29 2.86 -11.57 -8.13
N MET A 30 1.99 -10.59 -7.86
CA MET A 30 1.01 -10.17 -8.84
C MET A 30 1.78 -9.55 -10.00
N ASP A 31 1.55 -10.07 -11.21
CA ASP A 31 2.21 -9.56 -12.40
C ASP A 31 1.82 -8.09 -12.61
N LYS A 32 2.83 -7.27 -12.90
CA LYS A 32 2.62 -5.86 -13.21
C LYS A 32 2.03 -5.75 -14.61
N ALA A 33 0.72 -5.55 -14.70
CA ALA A 33 0.07 -5.18 -15.95
C ALA A 33 0.38 -3.71 -16.30
N PRO A 34 0.49 -3.37 -17.59
CA PRO A 34 0.62 -1.98 -18.02
C PRO A 34 -0.67 -1.22 -17.68
N LEU A 35 -0.51 0.04 -17.28
CA LEU A 35 -1.57 0.99 -17.03
C LEU A 35 -2.17 1.39 -18.39
N ARG A 36 -3.49 1.31 -18.51
CA ARG A 36 -4.25 1.62 -19.73
C ARG A 36 -5.34 2.63 -19.42
N ALA A 37 -5.84 3.33 -20.44
CA ALA A 37 -7.00 4.20 -20.28
C ALA A 37 -8.22 3.41 -19.77
N SER A 38 -8.99 4.04 -18.88
CA SER A 38 -10.25 3.51 -18.34
C SER A 38 -11.35 4.54 -18.54
N ALA A 39 -12.61 4.14 -18.48
CA ALA A 39 -13.76 5.05 -18.63
C ALA A 39 -13.70 6.23 -17.64
N GLU A 40 -13.17 6.00 -16.43
CA GLU A 40 -13.00 7.05 -15.43
C GLU A 40 -11.74 7.92 -15.65
N THR A 41 -10.72 7.42 -16.33
CA THR A 41 -9.41 8.08 -16.50
C THR A 41 -8.95 7.88 -17.94
N PRO A 42 -9.48 8.69 -18.88
CA PRO A 42 -9.10 8.61 -20.29
C PRO A 42 -7.65 9.08 -20.50
N THR A 43 -7.25 10.14 -19.78
CA THR A 43 -5.88 10.66 -19.83
C THR A 43 -5.06 10.17 -18.63
N PRO A 44 -3.73 10.03 -18.80
CA PRO A 44 -2.84 9.72 -17.68
C PRO A 44 -2.80 10.87 -16.65
N GLN A 45 -3.01 12.12 -17.07
CA GLN A 45 -3.14 13.27 -16.17
C GLN A 45 -4.36 13.13 -15.26
N ASP A 46 -5.52 12.72 -15.78
CA ASP A 46 -6.72 12.49 -14.96
C ASP A 46 -6.48 11.43 -13.87
N LEU A 47 -5.69 10.40 -14.21
CA LEU A 47 -5.32 9.37 -13.25
C LEU A 47 -4.49 9.97 -12.11
N LEU A 48 -3.46 10.76 -12.42
CA LEU A 48 -2.62 11.41 -11.41
C LEU A 48 -3.43 12.38 -10.55
N SER A 49 -4.38 13.10 -11.15
CA SER A 49 -5.20 14.10 -10.45
C SER A 49 -6.18 13.45 -9.49
N LYS A 50 -6.71 12.28 -9.86
CA LYS A 50 -7.49 11.47 -8.94
C LYS A 50 -6.61 10.92 -7.82
N ILE A 51 -5.41 10.41 -8.10
CA ILE A 51 -4.53 9.88 -7.05
C ILE A 51 -4.17 10.97 -6.02
N GLY A 52 -3.87 12.17 -6.50
CA GLY A 52 -3.46 13.33 -5.70
C GLY A 52 -2.10 13.12 -5.01
N ARG A 53 -1.90 13.77 -3.85
CA ARG A 53 -0.65 13.71 -3.05
C ARG A 53 0.60 14.15 -3.82
N ASN A 54 0.52 15.33 -4.44
CA ASN A 54 1.60 15.93 -5.24
C ASN A 54 2.04 15.05 -6.44
N ALA A 55 1.23 14.05 -6.83
CA ALA A 55 1.50 13.25 -8.00
C ALA A 55 1.34 14.09 -9.27
N ASP A 56 0.36 14.98 -9.34
CA ASP A 56 0.17 15.90 -10.47
C ASP A 56 1.41 16.74 -10.70
N THR A 57 1.75 17.58 -9.72
CA THR A 57 2.80 18.59 -9.86
C THR A 57 4.20 18.01 -10.09
N LYS A 58 4.49 16.84 -9.51
CA LYS A 58 5.82 16.23 -9.63
C LYS A 58 5.96 15.32 -10.85
N LEU A 59 4.84 14.88 -11.45
CA LEU A 59 4.85 13.94 -12.58
C LEU A 59 4.26 14.54 -13.86
N GLU A 60 4.12 15.86 -13.95
CA GLU A 60 3.69 16.58 -15.16
C GLU A 60 4.46 16.13 -16.42
N ALA A 61 5.79 15.96 -16.33
CA ALA A 61 6.60 15.48 -17.45
C ALA A 61 6.25 14.07 -17.95
N PHE A 62 5.61 13.25 -17.12
CA PHE A 62 5.20 11.88 -17.42
C PHE A 62 3.69 11.76 -17.68
N SER A 63 2.93 12.84 -17.52
CA SER A 63 1.48 12.88 -17.77
C SER A 63 1.13 13.11 -19.25
N GLU A 64 2.12 13.24 -20.13
CA GLU A 64 1.88 13.43 -21.56
C GLU A 64 1.46 12.13 -22.27
N SER A 65 2.00 10.98 -21.83
CA SER A 65 1.72 9.70 -22.48
C SER A 65 1.62 8.54 -21.49
N TRP A 66 0.75 7.58 -21.81
CA TRP A 66 0.63 6.33 -21.06
C TRP A 66 1.92 5.50 -21.09
N GLU A 67 2.74 5.65 -22.13
CA GLU A 67 4.03 4.97 -22.28
C GLU A 67 5.04 5.47 -21.24
N LYS A 68 5.24 6.79 -21.14
CA LYS A 68 6.11 7.41 -20.13
C LYS A 68 5.66 7.07 -18.70
N LEU A 69 4.36 7.06 -18.45
CA LEU A 69 3.81 6.66 -17.15
C LEU A 69 4.04 5.16 -16.87
N ASN A 70 3.93 4.31 -17.89
CA ASN A 70 4.24 2.89 -17.77
C ASN A 70 5.72 2.61 -17.54
N GLU A 71 6.65 3.40 -18.08
CA GLU A 71 8.07 3.29 -17.76
C GLU A 71 8.34 3.50 -16.26
N LEU A 72 7.67 4.48 -15.63
CA LEU A 72 7.75 4.67 -14.18
C LEU A 72 7.20 3.46 -13.41
N TRP A 73 6.08 2.90 -13.86
CA TRP A 73 5.44 1.77 -13.22
C TRP A 73 6.28 0.48 -13.32
N MET A 74 6.86 0.23 -14.50
CA MET A 74 7.66 -0.96 -14.78
C MET A 74 9.08 -0.90 -14.18
N ARG A 75 9.44 0.22 -13.53
CA ARG A 75 10.73 0.50 -12.84
C ARG A 75 11.88 0.87 -13.78
N THR A 76 11.61 1.44 -14.94
CA THR A 76 12.66 2.02 -15.80
C THR A 76 13.22 3.31 -15.19
N VAL A 77 12.37 4.11 -14.54
CA VAL A 77 12.74 5.38 -13.88
C VAL A 77 12.51 5.31 -12.37
N LYS A 78 13.47 5.77 -11.56
CA LYS A 78 13.37 5.76 -10.10
C LYS A 78 12.56 6.95 -9.60
N LEU A 79 11.43 6.68 -8.95
CA LEU A 79 10.56 7.72 -8.33
C LEU A 79 11.26 8.57 -7.24
N TYR A 80 12.43 8.15 -6.76
CA TYR A 80 13.23 8.95 -5.82
C TYR A 80 13.81 10.20 -6.49
N ASP A 81 14.26 10.06 -7.74
CA ASP A 81 14.95 11.13 -8.48
C ASP A 81 13.99 12.28 -8.83
N VAL A 82 12.69 11.98 -8.90
CA VAL A 82 11.59 12.93 -9.15
C VAL A 82 11.23 13.77 -7.90
N GLY A 83 11.89 13.53 -6.75
CA GLY A 83 11.66 14.33 -5.53
C GLY A 83 10.35 14.01 -4.79
N LEU A 84 9.72 12.86 -5.06
CA LEU A 84 8.59 12.39 -4.23
C LEU A 84 9.10 11.96 -2.86
N SER A 85 8.37 12.27 -1.79
CA SER A 85 8.69 11.77 -0.44
C SER A 85 8.45 10.25 -0.34
N VAL A 86 9.03 9.59 0.66
CA VAL A 86 8.85 8.13 0.87
C VAL A 86 7.38 7.73 0.95
N LYS A 87 6.55 8.56 1.62
CA LYS A 87 5.11 8.30 1.79
C LYS A 87 4.35 8.43 0.47
N GLU A 88 4.66 9.46 -0.31
CA GLU A 88 4.08 9.69 -1.64
C GLU A 88 4.42 8.54 -2.59
N ARG A 89 5.69 8.13 -2.65
CA ARG A 89 6.14 7.01 -3.50
C ARG A 89 5.46 5.69 -3.17
N ARG A 90 5.37 5.34 -1.88
CA ARG A 90 4.71 4.10 -1.44
C ARG A 90 3.23 4.10 -1.82
N TYR A 91 2.57 5.25 -1.69
CA TYR A 91 1.17 5.35 -2.08
C TYR A 91 0.97 5.30 -3.58
N LEU A 92 1.79 6.01 -4.36
CA LEU A 92 1.71 6.03 -5.82
C LEU A 92 1.87 4.62 -6.39
N LEU A 93 2.89 3.88 -5.92
CA LEU A 93 3.11 2.49 -6.35
C LEU A 93 1.96 1.56 -5.94
N TRP A 94 1.36 1.78 -4.78
CA TRP A 94 0.17 1.06 -4.37
C TRP A 94 -1.04 1.39 -5.26
N ALA A 95 -1.25 2.66 -5.58
CA ALA A 95 -2.33 3.12 -6.45
C ALA A 95 -2.19 2.55 -7.87
N PHE A 96 -0.99 2.60 -8.46
CA PHE A 96 -0.71 1.97 -9.75
C PHE A 96 -0.94 0.46 -9.72
N SER A 97 -0.53 -0.22 -8.65
CA SER A 97 -0.80 -1.66 -8.48
C SER A 97 -2.30 -1.97 -8.47
N ARG A 98 -3.12 -1.16 -7.78
CA ARG A 98 -4.58 -1.32 -7.77
C ARG A 98 -5.21 -1.03 -9.12
N TYR A 99 -4.74 0.02 -9.79
CA TYR A 99 -5.22 0.40 -11.11
C TYR A 99 -4.85 -0.63 -12.17
N SER A 100 -3.62 -1.17 -12.14
CA SER A 100 -3.17 -2.22 -13.08
C SER A 100 -3.97 -3.51 -12.93
N GLN A 101 -4.55 -3.75 -11.76
CA GLN A 101 -5.45 -4.88 -11.49
C GLN A 101 -6.88 -4.63 -11.96
N GLY A 102 -7.18 -3.50 -12.59
CA GLY A 102 -8.51 -3.13 -13.05
C GLY A 102 -9.44 -2.60 -11.97
N SER A 103 -8.94 -2.25 -10.77
CA SER A 103 -9.77 -1.53 -9.79
C SER A 103 -10.05 -0.12 -10.32
N ALA A 104 -11.31 0.32 -10.25
CA ALA A 104 -11.66 1.71 -10.58
C ALA A 104 -10.98 2.70 -9.60
N PRO A 105 -10.44 3.83 -10.09
CA PRO A 105 -9.75 4.80 -9.25
C PRO A 105 -10.63 5.33 -8.12
N SER A 106 -11.91 5.60 -8.39
CA SER A 106 -12.91 5.98 -7.38
C SER A 106 -12.97 5.03 -6.16
N THR A 107 -12.79 3.72 -6.37
CA THR A 107 -12.94 2.69 -5.33
C THR A 107 -11.80 2.66 -4.33
N PHE A 108 -10.56 2.92 -4.75
CA PHE A 108 -9.38 2.75 -3.89
C PHE A 108 -8.72 4.06 -3.47
N ILE A 109 -8.98 5.16 -4.18
CA ILE A 109 -8.40 6.45 -3.84
C ILE A 109 -9.02 6.94 -2.54
N ARG A 110 -8.16 7.22 -1.55
CA ARG A 110 -8.60 7.73 -0.26
C ARG A 110 -8.43 9.25 -0.22
N PRO A 111 -9.48 10.02 0.11
CA PRO A 111 -9.33 11.45 0.31
C PRO A 111 -8.34 11.73 1.46
N PRO A 112 -7.72 12.92 1.49
CA PRO A 112 -6.89 13.32 2.61
C PRO A 112 -7.70 13.22 3.91
N ARG A 113 -7.07 12.70 4.96
CA ARG A 113 -7.73 12.64 6.27
C ARG A 113 -8.06 14.06 6.72
N PRO A 114 -9.27 14.31 7.24
CA PRO A 114 -9.61 15.62 7.75
C PRO A 114 -8.62 16.02 8.85
N PRO A 115 -8.30 17.32 8.98
CA PRO A 115 -7.40 17.80 10.01
C PRO A 115 -7.93 17.41 11.38
N LYS A 116 -7.01 17.09 12.30
CA LYS A 116 -7.37 16.73 13.67
C LYS A 116 -8.14 17.89 14.30
N LYS A 117 -9.31 17.62 14.87
CA LYS A 117 -10.04 18.62 15.66
C LYS A 117 -9.20 19.02 16.88
N PHE A 118 -8.89 20.30 17.00
CA PHE A 118 -8.28 20.85 18.21
C PHE A 118 -9.28 20.75 19.36
N ARG A 119 -8.94 20.01 20.41
CA ARG A 119 -9.70 19.98 21.67
C ARG A 119 -9.05 20.98 22.62
N GLY A 120 -9.81 21.99 23.04
CA GLY A 120 -9.29 23.14 23.79
C GLY A 120 -8.76 22.77 25.17
N TRP A 121 -7.75 23.50 25.62
CA TRP A 121 -7.22 23.50 26.99
C TRP A 121 -7.40 24.86 27.69
N GLY A 122 -8.19 25.77 27.09
CA GLY A 122 -8.35 27.17 27.49
C GLY A 122 -7.56 28.16 26.61
N PRO A 123 -7.71 29.48 26.83
CA PRO A 123 -7.12 30.54 25.99
C PRO A 123 -5.59 30.45 25.85
N LYS A 124 -4.94 29.87 26.86
CA LYS A 124 -3.49 29.71 26.95
C LYS A 124 -2.90 28.71 25.94
N ILE A 125 -3.72 27.84 25.35
CA ILE A 125 -3.28 26.87 24.34
C ILE A 125 -4.26 26.91 23.16
N GLN A 126 -3.85 27.58 22.09
CA GLN A 126 -4.59 27.67 20.83
C GLN A 126 -3.88 26.87 19.76
N HIS A 127 -4.62 26.11 18.95
CA HIS A 127 -4.07 25.28 17.87
C HIS A 127 -2.94 24.32 18.28
N GLY A 128 -2.92 23.89 19.54
CA GLY A 128 -1.86 23.03 20.08
C GLY A 128 -0.55 23.75 20.39
N VAL A 129 -0.51 25.08 20.25
CA VAL A 129 0.61 25.95 20.60
C VAL A 129 0.24 26.71 21.87
N ARG A 130 1.19 26.81 22.81
CA ARG A 130 1.01 27.66 24.00
C ARG A 130 1.15 29.11 23.57
N VAL A 131 0.08 29.88 23.72
CA VAL A 131 0.12 31.33 23.52
C VAL A 131 0.92 31.91 24.68
N ARG A 132 1.97 32.65 24.36
CA ARG A 132 2.75 33.42 25.35
C ARG A 132 2.14 34.82 25.35
N ASP A 133 1.71 35.25 26.53
CA ASP A 133 1.18 36.59 26.77
C ASP A 133 2.27 37.65 26.51
#